data_AF-A0A956KH80-F1
#
_entry.id   AF-A0A956KH80-F1
#
_cell.length_a   1.000
_cell.length_b   1.000
_cell.length_c   1.000
_cell.angle_alpha   90.00
_cell.angle_beta   90.00
_cell.angle_gamma   90.00
#
_symmetry.space_group_name_H-M   'P 1'
#
loop_
_entity.id
_entity.type
_entity.pdbx_description
1 polymer ?
#
loop_
_entity_poly.entity_id
_entity_poly.type
_entity_poly.pdbx_seq_one_letter_code
_entity_poly.pdbx_strand_id
1 'polypeptide(L)'
;MFDAEAGRVKVSHPELAELASFLEGDRRDYDRHEGVFLEVGRETGALMAAFVHNTRRGQAQGGLRFWPYESTGDLLRDGLRLARGMTRKNALAGL
;
A
#
# COMPACT_ATOMS: atom_id res chain seq x y z
N MET A 1 -7.62 -0.71 -4.62
CA MET A 1 -8.42 -0.49 -3.39
C MET A 1 -9.03 -1.82 -2.97
N PHE A 2 -9.03 -2.17 -1.69
CA PHE A 2 -9.66 -3.42 -1.24
C PHE A 2 -11.18 -3.27 -1.20
N ASP A 3 -11.88 -4.21 -1.84
CA ASP A 3 -13.34 -4.32 -1.80
C ASP A 3 -13.71 -5.35 -0.74
N ALA A 4 -14.32 -4.88 0.35
CA ALA A 4 -14.69 -5.73 1.48
C ALA A 4 -15.90 -6.63 1.18
N GLU A 5 -16.79 -6.22 0.28
CA GLU A 5 -17.96 -7.03 -0.11
C GLU A 5 -17.55 -8.16 -1.05
N ALA A 6 -16.69 -7.84 -2.03
CA ALA A 6 -16.18 -8.82 -2.98
C ALA A 6 -14.98 -9.63 -2.43
N GLY A 7 -14.39 -9.20 -1.30
CA GLY A 7 -13.25 -9.86 -0.66
C GLY A 7 -11.96 -9.86 -1.51
N ARG A 8 -11.81 -8.92 -2.44
CA ARG A 8 -10.73 -8.88 -3.42
C ARG A 8 -10.19 -7.46 -3.66
N VAL A 9 -9.04 -7.36 -4.31
CA VAL A 9 -8.49 -6.06 -4.70
C VAL A 9 -9.18 -5.57 -5.98
N LYS A 10 -9.84 -4.41 -5.88
CA LYS A 10 -10.35 -3.66 -7.03
C LYS A 10 -9.24 -2.81 -7.62
N VAL A 11 -8.96 -3.00 -8.91
CA VAL A 11 -8.04 -2.18 -9.69
C VAL A 11 -8.77 -1.00 -10.34
N SER A 12 -8.10 0.15 -10.44
CA SER A 12 -8.62 1.33 -11.15
C SER A 12 -8.32 1.31 -12.64
N HIS A 13 -7.29 0.57 -13.06
CA HIS A 13 -6.84 0.48 -14.46
C HIS A 13 -6.42 -0.97 -14.78
N PRO A 14 -6.64 -1.48 -16.01
CA PRO A 14 -6.26 -2.85 -16.39
C PRO A 14 -4.77 -3.17 -16.21
N GLU A 15 -3.89 -2.18 -16.43
CA GLU A 15 -2.43 -2.34 -16.26
C GLU A 15 -2.02 -2.67 -14.81
N LEU A 16 -2.90 -2.44 -13.83
CA LEU A 16 -2.64 -2.77 -12.43
C LEU A 16 -3.07 -4.20 -12.06
N ALA A 17 -3.53 -5.03 -13.01
CA ALA A 17 -4.03 -6.38 -12.74
C ALA A 17 -2.94 -7.33 -12.21
N GLU A 18 -1.70 -7.22 -12.70
CA GLU A 18 -0.58 -8.01 -12.19
C GLU A 18 -0.25 -7.65 -10.73
N LEU A 19 -0.34 -6.35 -10.41
CA LEU A 19 -0.18 -5.83 -9.06
C LEU A 19 -1.25 -6.37 -8.10
N ALA A 20 -2.52 -6.43 -8.54
CA ALA A 20 -3.58 -7.03 -7.74
C ALA A 20 -3.31 -8.53 -7.48
N SER A 21 -2.90 -9.26 -8.52
CA SER A 21 -2.51 -10.67 -8.40
C SER A 21 -1.36 -10.85 -7.40
N PHE A 22 -0.36 -9.96 -7.42
CA PHE A 22 0.74 -9.98 -6.45
C PHE A 22 0.25 -9.80 -5.00
N LEU A 23 -0.62 -8.81 -4.76
CA LEU A 23 -1.16 -8.53 -3.42
C LEU A 23 -2.01 -9.69 -2.89
N GLU A 24 -2.77 -10.35 -3.76
CA GLU A 24 -3.63 -11.47 -3.39
C GLU A 24 -2.84 -12.77 -3.16
N GLY A 25 -1.75 -12.96 -3.91
CA GLY A 25 -0.85 -14.11 -3.83
C GLY A 25 0.17 -14.06 -2.68
N ASP A 26 0.79 -12.90 -2.41
CA ASP A 26 1.78 -12.72 -1.34
C ASP A 26 1.16 -12.05 -0.10
N ARG A 27 0.51 -12.86 0.73
CA ARG A 27 -0.20 -12.39 1.94
C ARG A 27 0.67 -12.14 3.17
N ARG A 28 2.00 -12.17 3.03
CA ARG A 28 2.92 -11.99 4.19
C ARG A 28 2.77 -10.60 4.81
N ASP A 29 2.77 -9.58 3.95
CA ASP A 29 2.67 -8.17 4.35
C ASP A 29 1.32 -7.55 3.98
N TYR A 30 0.62 -8.11 2.99
CA TYR A 30 -0.72 -7.68 2.63
C TYR A 30 -1.77 -8.14 3.66
N ASP A 31 -2.30 -7.18 4.41
CA ASP A 31 -3.39 -7.37 5.39
C ASP A 31 -4.58 -6.48 5.03
N ARG A 32 -5.29 -6.83 3.93
CA ARG A 32 -6.52 -6.15 3.47
C ARG A 32 -6.42 -4.61 3.46
N HIS A 33 -5.29 -4.10 2.98
CA HIS A 33 -5.04 -2.66 2.94
C HIS A 33 -6.15 -1.97 2.16
N GLU A 34 -6.73 -0.92 2.72
CA GLU A 34 -7.78 -0.14 2.07
C GLU A 34 -7.35 0.35 0.68
N GLY A 35 -6.11 0.84 0.55
CA GLY A 35 -5.62 1.40 -0.72
C GLY A 35 -4.12 1.25 -0.92
N VAL A 36 -3.74 1.05 -2.19
CA VAL A 36 -2.37 1.20 -2.68
C VAL A 36 -2.47 2.10 -3.91
N PHE A 37 -1.67 3.16 -3.93
CA PHE A 37 -1.64 4.17 -4.97
C PHE A 37 -0.23 4.24 -5.54
N LEU A 38 -0.11 4.34 -6.86
CA LEU A 38 1.14 4.32 -7.59
C LEU A 38 1.12 5.46 -8.61
N GLU A 39 2.24 6.16 -8.73
CA GLU A 39 2.43 7.22 -9.71
C GLU A 39 3.88 7.26 -10.17
N VAL A 40 4.12 7.51 -11.45
CA VAL A 40 5.47 7.80 -11.96
C VAL A 40 5.60 9.31 -12.09
N GLY A 41 6.53 9.90 -11.33
CA GLY A 41 6.77 11.34 -11.34
C GLY A 41 7.16 11.82 -12.73
N ARG A 42 6.41 12.79 -13.28
CA ARG A 42 6.59 13.26 -14.65
C ARG A 42 7.98 13.86 -14.92
N GLU A 43 8.54 14.56 -13.94
CA GLU A 43 9.83 15.26 -14.07
C GLU A 43 11.02 14.37 -13.69
N THR A 44 10.84 13.52 -12.67
CA THR A 44 11.92 12.72 -12.09
C THR A 44 11.99 11.30 -12.63
N GLY A 45 10.90 10.81 -13.24
CA GLY A 45 10.73 9.40 -13.59
C GLY A 45 10.64 8.46 -12.38
N ALA A 46 10.59 9.01 -11.16
CA ALA A 46 10.60 8.20 -9.94
C ALA A 46 9.24 7.52 -9.73
N LEU A 47 9.25 6.23 -9.43
CA LEU A 47 8.06 5.52 -8.98
C LEU A 47 7.74 5.92 -7.54
N MET A 48 6.59 6.57 -7.35
CA MET A 48 6.04 6.97 -6.07
C MET A 48 4.89 6.05 -5.69
N ALA A 49 4.79 5.72 -4.41
CA ALA A 49 3.75 4.85 -3.91
C ALA A 49 3.26 5.31 -2.54
N ALA A 50 1.94 5.23 -2.33
CA ALA A 50 1.30 5.45 -1.05
C ALA A 50 0.49 4.21 -0.65
N PHE A 51 0.63 3.80 0.61
CA PHE A 51 0.02 2.59 1.15
C PHE A 51 -0.88 2.94 2.33
N VAL A 52 -2.17 2.65 2.21
CA VAL A 52 -3.18 2.92 3.23
C VAL A 52 -3.69 1.60 3.77
N HIS A 53 -3.33 1.28 5.00
CA HIS A 53 -3.75 0.05 5.65
C HIS A 53 -5.16 0.16 6.25
N ASN A 54 -5.41 1.17 7.10
CA ASN A 54 -6.69 1.32 7.79
C ASN A 54 -6.93 2.78 8.22
N THR A 55 -8.14 3.29 7.99
CA THR A 55 -8.57 4.67 8.32
C THR A 55 -9.69 4.74 9.36
N ARG A 56 -10.01 3.64 10.05
CA ARG A 56 -11.13 3.57 11.03
C ARG A 56 -11.01 4.55 12.21
N ARG A 57 -9.79 4.98 12.55
CA ARG A 57 -9.53 5.94 13.64
C ARG A 57 -9.25 7.36 13.15
N GLY A 58 -9.40 7.61 11.85
CA GLY A 58 -9.10 8.91 11.23
C GLY A 58 -8.25 8.77 9.98
N GLN A 59 -7.72 9.91 9.52
CA GLN A 59 -6.88 9.95 8.33
C GLN A 59 -5.60 9.13 8.51
N ALA A 60 -5.18 8.42 7.46
CA ALA A 60 -3.94 7.67 7.50
C ALA A 60 -2.74 8.62 7.64
N GLN A 61 -1.86 8.33 8.59
CA GLN A 61 -0.63 9.10 8.83
C GLN A 61 0.59 8.17 8.79
N GLY A 62 1.61 8.59 8.06
CA GLY A 62 2.85 7.84 7.85
C GLY A 62 3.98 8.75 7.39
N GLY A 63 5.21 8.24 7.45
CA GLY A 63 6.38 8.94 6.96
C GLY A 63 6.57 8.77 5.45
N LEU A 64 7.38 9.63 4.85
CA LEU A 64 7.90 9.47 3.49
C LEU A 64 9.23 8.74 3.53
N ARG A 65 9.41 7.75 2.66
CA ARG A 65 10.66 7.01 2.50
C ARG A 65 11.13 7.12 1.05
N PHE A 66 12.32 7.69 0.86
CA PHE A 66 13.00 7.70 -0.43
C PHE A 66 14.16 6.70 -0.37
N TRP A 67 14.04 5.61 -1.13
CA TRP A 67 14.97 4.48 -1.07
C TRP A 67 15.02 3.74 -2.41
N PRO A 68 16.20 3.29 -2.87
CA PRO A 68 16.31 2.45 -4.06
C PRO A 68 15.84 1.02 -3.74
N TYR A 69 14.96 0.48 -4.56
CA TYR A 69 14.52 -0.92 -4.49
C TYR A 69 14.98 -1.66 -5.74
N GLU A 70 15.38 -2.92 -5.58
CA GLU A 70 15.79 -3.78 -6.70
C GLU A 70 14.61 -4.21 -7.57
N SER A 71 13.42 -4.32 -6.96
CA SER A 71 12.19 -4.69 -7.66
C SER A 71 10.96 -3.96 -7.11
N THR A 72 9.90 -3.88 -7.93
CA THR A 72 8.58 -3.40 -7.49
C THR A 72 8.02 -4.26 -6.36
N GLY A 73 8.32 -5.56 -6.35
CA GLY A 73 7.90 -6.46 -5.27
C GLY A 73 8.49 -6.05 -3.91
N ASP A 74 9.74 -5.59 -3.88
CA ASP A 74 10.39 -5.15 -2.63
C ASP A 74 9.82 -3.82 -2.14
N LEU A 75 9.54 -2.89 -3.05
CA LEU A 75 8.81 -1.65 -2.75
C LEU A 75 7.44 -1.95 -2.12
N LEU A 76 6.67 -2.87 -2.71
CA LEU A 76 5.34 -3.23 -2.23
C LEU A 76 5.40 -3.88 -0.84
N ARG A 77 6.28 -4.87 -0.64
CA ARG A 77 6.41 -5.54 0.67
C ARG A 77 6.80 -4.56 1.77
N ASP A 78 7.77 -3.67 1.53
CA ASP A 78 8.17 -2.66 2.52
C ASP A 78 7.02 -1.70 2.81
N GLY A 79 6.38 -1.15 1.78
CA GLY A 79 5.26 -0.22 1.91
C GLY A 79 4.08 -0.80 2.69
N LEU A 80 3.66 -2.03 2.36
CA LEU A 80 2.58 -2.74 3.06
C LEU A 80 2.93 -2.99 4.54
N ARG A 81 4.14 -3.48 4.80
CA ARG A 81 4.61 -3.73 6.17
C ARG A 81 4.65 -2.45 7.01
N LEU A 82 5.14 -1.35 6.43
CA LEU A 82 5.23 -0.05 7.09
C LEU A 82 3.84 0.54 7.37
N ALA A 83 2.92 0.49 6.41
CA ALA A 83 1.55 0.99 6.58
C ALA A 83 0.81 0.26 7.71
N ARG A 84 0.91 -1.07 7.76
CA ARG A 84 0.37 -1.89 8.86
C ARG A 84 0.98 -1.52 10.20
N GLY A 85 2.30 -1.29 10.22
CA GLY A 85 3.02 -0.81 11.40
C GLY A 85 2.50 0.53 11.91
N MET A 86 2.27 1.49 11.01
CA MET A 86 1.76 2.83 11.36
C MET A 86 0.34 2.80 11.92
N THR A 87 -0.56 1.97 11.37
CA THR A 87 -1.89 1.79 11.96
C THR A 87 -1.79 1.34 13.42
N ARG A 88 -0.95 0.35 13.72
CA ARG A 88 -0.78 -0.18 15.09
C ARG A 88 -0.13 0.86 16.00
N LYS A 89 0.91 1.55 15.52
CA LYS A 89 1.62 2.59 16.27
C LYS A 89 0.69 3.75 16.64
N ASN A 90 -0.08 4.25 15.68
CA ASN A 90 -1.02 5.35 15.92
C ASN A 90 -2.15 4.91 16.87
N ALA A 91 -2.71 3.71 16.67
CA ALA A 91 -3.75 3.19 17.55
C ALA A 91 -3.28 3.02 19.01
N LEU A 92 -2.04 2.58 19.23
CA LEU A 92 -1.44 2.48 20.56
C LEU A 92 -1.12 3.85 21.18
N ALA A 93 -0.77 4.83 20.34
CA ALA A 93 -0.53 6.20 20.77
C ALA A 93 -1.82 7.00 21.08
N GLY A 94 -3.00 6.41 20.85
CA GLY A 94 -4.28 7.09 21.04
C GLY A 94 -4.56 8.16 19.98
N LEU A 95 -3.94 8.02 18.81
CA LEU A 95 -4.15 8.85 17.62
C LEU A 95 -5.19 8.26 16.67
#